data_AF-A0AAD5VJZ4-F1
#
_entry.id   AF-A0AAD5VJZ4-F1
#
_cell.length_a   1.000
_cell.length_b   1.000
_cell.length_c   1.000
_cell.angle_alpha   90.00
_cell.angle_beta   90.00
_cell.angle_gamma   90.00
#
_symmetry.space_group_name_H-M   'P 1'
#
loop_
_entity.id
_entity.type
_entity.pdbx_description
1 polymer ?
#
loop_
_entity_poly.entity_id
_entity_poly.type
_entity_poly.pdbx_seq_one_letter_code
_entity_poly.pdbx_strand_id
1 'polypeptide(L)'
;METSQISGLILENTFTSIPDIVRGWPVIGPLSFACTQRWNSASKIPKIPASLPILFCSGRNDGVVPPPHMDKLWKLAKERGRLAASYRGGVGVGPGIRGRMGGMMCCTPSFGLVLCRGGAGGEEVPTEEWYPPDEDVFMSYTRGGHVDTCTQPGYWPAIENFINKTVSSSTSGDNQLMR
;
A
#
# COMPACT_ATOMS: atom_id res chain seq x y z
N MET A 1 13.40 5.19 0.36
CA MET A 1 14.08 3.88 0.39
C MET A 1 14.00 3.37 -1.02
N GLU A 2 15.13 3.25 -1.69
CA GLU A 2 15.21 2.55 -2.97
C GLU A 2 14.87 1.09 -2.70
N THR A 3 13.76 0.58 -3.26
CA THR A 3 13.28 -0.79 -3.04
C THR A 3 14.03 -1.81 -3.89
N SER A 4 14.99 -1.36 -4.70
CA SER A 4 15.86 -2.19 -5.55
C SER A 4 16.71 -3.20 -4.78
N GLN A 5 16.84 -3.05 -3.45
CA GLN A 5 17.60 -3.96 -2.60
C GLN A 5 16.77 -5.12 -2.01
N ILE A 6 15.44 -5.11 -2.18
CA ILE A 6 14.54 -6.11 -1.58
C ILE A 6 13.72 -6.75 -2.69
N SER A 7 13.75 -8.08 -2.78
CA SER A 7 13.03 -8.83 -3.83
C SER A 7 11.60 -9.23 -3.44
N GLY A 8 11.25 -9.18 -2.16
CA GLY A 8 9.90 -9.48 -1.67
C GLY A 8 9.76 -9.24 -0.16
N LEU A 9 8.51 -9.24 0.32
CA LEU A 9 8.17 -9.05 1.72
C LEU A 9 7.30 -10.21 2.22
N ILE A 10 7.61 -10.79 3.38
CA ILE A 10 6.79 -11.81 4.03
C ILE A 10 6.23 -11.21 5.32
N LEU A 11 4.91 -11.32 5.51
CA LEU A 11 4.18 -10.83 6.68
C LEU A 11 3.46 -11.99 7.37
N GLU A 12 3.86 -12.31 8.59
CA GLU A 12 3.19 -13.30 9.42
C GLU A 12 2.43 -12.61 10.56
N ASN A 13 1.16 -12.99 10.77
CA ASN A 13 0.34 -12.60 11.93
C ASN A 13 0.48 -11.12 12.35
N THR A 14 0.51 -10.25 11.34
CA THR A 14 0.79 -8.83 11.52
C THR A 14 -0.49 -8.04 11.73
N PHE A 15 -0.37 -6.90 12.42
CA PHE A 15 -1.47 -6.02 12.78
C PHE A 15 -1.50 -4.72 11.99
N THR A 16 -2.66 -4.04 11.99
CA THR A 16 -2.85 -2.75 11.30
C THR A 16 -2.18 -1.59 12.04
N SER A 17 -2.31 -1.55 13.37
CA SER A 17 -1.54 -0.68 14.27
C SER A 17 -1.62 -1.21 15.71
N ILE A 18 -0.68 -0.83 16.59
CA ILE A 18 -0.76 -1.19 18.03
C ILE A 18 -2.07 -0.67 18.65
N PRO A 19 -2.48 0.60 18.42
CA PRO A 19 -3.77 1.08 18.91
C PRO A 19 -4.96 0.26 18.42
N ASP A 20 -4.93 -0.27 17.19
CA ASP A 20 -6.02 -1.12 16.68
C ASP A 20 -6.10 -2.45 17.42
N ILE A 21 -4.97 -3.09 17.76
CA ILE A 21 -4.97 -4.33 18.56
C ILE A 21 -5.52 -4.04 19.95
N VAL A 22 -4.95 -3.03 20.62
CA VAL A 22 -5.28 -2.68 22.01
C VAL A 22 -6.76 -2.36 22.13
N ARG A 23 -7.35 -1.65 21.16
CA ARG A 23 -8.80 -1.36 21.12
C ARG A 23 -9.68 -2.61 21.20
N GLY A 24 -9.20 -3.74 20.70
CA GLY A 24 -9.92 -5.02 20.76
C GLY A 24 -9.90 -5.68 22.14
N TRP A 25 -9.12 -5.17 23.10
CA TRP A 25 -8.99 -5.80 24.42
C TRP A 25 -10.01 -5.23 25.42
N PRO A 26 -10.77 -6.08 26.14
CA PRO A 26 -11.87 -5.63 27.00
C PRO A 26 -11.49 -4.65 28.11
N VAL A 27 -10.28 -4.80 28.67
CA VAL A 27 -9.85 -4.05 29.86
C VAL A 27 -9.06 -2.79 29.51
N ILE A 28 -8.13 -2.89 28.56
CA ILE A 28 -7.20 -1.79 28.23
C ILE A 28 -7.56 -1.06 26.92
N GLY A 29 -8.57 -1.51 26.17
CA GLY A 29 -9.00 -0.88 24.93
C GLY A 29 -9.30 0.62 25.03
N PRO A 30 -9.97 1.11 26.10
CA PRO A 30 -10.18 2.54 26.31
C PRO A 30 -8.88 3.34 26.44
N LEU A 31 -7.77 2.71 26.80
CA LEU A 31 -6.45 3.34 26.91
C LEU A 31 -5.64 3.32 25.62
N SER A 32 -6.22 2.86 24.50
CA SER A 32 -5.54 2.86 23.19
C SER A 32 -5.05 4.24 22.74
N PHE A 33 -5.62 5.33 23.26
CA PHE A 33 -5.14 6.69 23.00
C PHE A 33 -3.77 6.98 23.65
N ALA A 34 -3.43 6.28 24.75
CA ALA A 34 -2.16 6.41 25.45
C ALA A 34 -1.00 5.68 24.73
N CYS A 35 -1.29 4.95 23.65
CA CYS A 35 -0.27 4.32 22.81
C CYS A 35 0.49 5.39 21.99
N THR A 36 1.63 5.84 22.51
CA THR A 36 2.54 6.76 21.82
C THR A 36 3.23 6.09 20.63
N GLN A 37 3.60 4.82 20.78
CA GLN A 37 4.17 3.98 19.74
C GLN A 37 3.05 3.35 18.91
N ARG A 38 2.70 3.97 17.76
CA ARG A 38 1.53 3.55 16.98
C ARG A 38 1.76 2.37 16.02
N TRP A 39 2.96 2.25 15.46
CA TRP A 39 3.35 1.14 14.57
C TRP A 39 2.29 0.87 13.48
N ASN A 40 1.93 1.93 12.74
CA ASN A 40 0.82 1.90 11.80
C ASN A 40 1.20 1.22 10.48
N SER A 41 1.09 -0.11 10.43
CA SER A 41 1.28 -0.90 9.20
C SER A 41 0.27 -0.52 8.12
N ALA A 42 -0.98 -0.22 8.49
CA ALA A 42 -2.02 0.14 7.53
C ALA A 42 -1.69 1.41 6.72
N SER A 43 -0.94 2.37 7.29
CA SER A 43 -0.47 3.55 6.55
C SER A 43 0.83 3.31 5.79
N LYS A 44 1.54 2.21 6.04
CA LYS A 44 2.80 1.83 5.38
C LYS A 44 2.56 0.93 4.17
N ILE A 45 1.65 -0.05 4.24
CA ILE A 45 1.35 -0.99 3.15
C ILE A 45 1.09 -0.27 1.81
N PRO A 46 0.26 0.80 1.73
CA PRO A 46 0.00 1.48 0.47
C PRO A 46 1.22 2.19 -0.14
N LYS A 47 2.28 2.40 0.64
CA LYS A 47 3.52 3.05 0.20
C LYS A 47 4.55 2.07 -0.37
N ILE A 48 4.29 0.77 -0.23
CA ILE A 48 5.11 -0.27 -0.85
C ILE A 48 4.84 -0.25 -2.36
N PRO A 49 5.86 -0.34 -3.23
CA PRO A 49 5.64 -0.43 -4.67
C PRO A 49 4.77 -1.64 -5.04
N ALA A 50 3.94 -1.49 -6.07
CA ALA A 50 3.13 -2.60 -6.59
C ALA A 50 4.00 -3.72 -7.19
N SER A 51 5.19 -3.37 -7.69
CA SER A 51 6.19 -4.31 -8.23
C SER A 51 6.90 -5.14 -7.17
N LEU A 52 6.85 -4.77 -5.88
CA LEU A 52 7.44 -5.56 -4.81
C LEU A 52 6.40 -6.58 -4.30
N PRO A 53 6.60 -7.89 -4.51
CA PRO A 53 5.63 -8.91 -4.11
C PRO A 53 5.56 -9.05 -2.58
N ILE A 54 4.36 -9.31 -2.06
CA ILE A 54 4.12 -9.55 -0.63
C ILE A 54 3.45 -10.91 -0.43
N LEU A 55 4.03 -11.74 0.45
CA LEU A 55 3.40 -12.95 0.97
C LEU A 55 2.80 -12.68 2.35
N PHE A 56 1.50 -12.90 2.50
CA PHE A 56 0.79 -12.85 3.76
C PHE A 56 0.59 -14.26 4.32
N CYS A 57 0.98 -14.51 5.56
CA CYS A 57 0.74 -15.73 6.30
C CYS A 57 -0.15 -15.42 7.51
N SER A 58 -1.43 -15.80 7.46
CA SER A 58 -2.41 -15.49 8.51
C SER A 58 -2.90 -16.76 9.21
N GLY A 59 -2.55 -16.89 10.48
CA GLY A 59 -3.22 -17.81 11.41
C GLY A 59 -4.65 -17.35 11.68
N ARG A 60 -5.63 -18.21 11.43
CA ARG A 60 -7.05 -17.86 11.60
C ARG A 60 -7.57 -18.07 13.01
N ASN A 61 -6.76 -18.68 13.87
CA ASN A 61 -7.03 -18.91 15.29
C ASN A 61 -6.09 -18.09 16.20
N ASP A 62 -5.55 -16.98 15.69
CA ASP A 62 -4.68 -16.08 16.44
C ASP A 62 -5.49 -15.24 17.46
N GLY A 63 -5.26 -15.49 18.75
CA GLY A 63 -5.89 -14.76 19.86
C GLY A 63 -5.15 -13.49 20.31
N VAL A 64 -3.93 -13.25 19.81
CA VAL A 64 -3.11 -12.07 20.16
C VAL A 64 -3.29 -10.98 19.11
N VAL A 65 -3.18 -11.36 17.83
CA VAL A 65 -3.45 -10.49 16.68
C VAL A 65 -4.60 -11.08 15.88
N PRO A 66 -5.84 -10.62 16.11
CA PRO A 66 -7.00 -11.22 15.46
C PRO A 66 -6.90 -11.19 13.92
N PRO A 67 -7.39 -12.24 13.23
CA PRO A 67 -7.27 -12.36 11.78
C PRO A 67 -7.77 -11.17 10.92
N PRO A 68 -8.80 -10.40 11.34
CA PRO A 68 -9.25 -9.22 10.58
C PRO A 68 -8.18 -8.16 10.30
N HIS A 69 -7.09 -8.10 11.09
CA HIS A 69 -5.99 -7.19 10.79
C HIS A 69 -5.26 -7.59 9.51
N MET A 70 -4.93 -8.86 9.33
CA MET A 70 -4.31 -9.37 8.11
C MET A 70 -5.25 -9.21 6.90
N ASP A 71 -6.55 -9.46 7.08
CA ASP A 71 -7.56 -9.26 6.02
C ASP A 71 -7.63 -7.79 5.58
N LYS A 72 -7.52 -6.85 6.52
CA LYS A 72 -7.49 -5.42 6.22
C LYS A 72 -6.19 -5.00 5.54
N LEU A 73 -5.04 -5.52 5.99
CA LEU A 73 -3.75 -5.26 5.34
C LEU A 73 -3.71 -5.81 3.91
N TRP A 74 -4.28 -7.01 3.68
CA TRP A 74 -4.42 -7.60 2.35
C TRP A 74 -5.23 -6.71 1.39
N LYS A 75 -6.39 -6.21 1.84
CA LYS A 75 -7.21 -5.28 1.06
C LYS A 75 -6.43 -4.01 0.68
N LEU A 76 -5.74 -3.41 1.65
CA LEU A 76 -4.89 -2.24 1.41
C LEU A 76 -3.73 -2.54 0.45
N ALA A 77 -3.15 -3.74 0.53
CA ALA A 77 -2.08 -4.17 -0.35
C ALA A 77 -2.58 -4.29 -1.79
N LYS A 78 -3.74 -4.90 -2.03
CA LYS A 78 -4.31 -5.05 -3.39
C LYS A 78 -4.69 -3.73 -4.05
N GLU A 79 -4.95 -2.69 -3.29
CA GLU A 79 -5.25 -1.34 -3.80
C GLU A 79 -4.02 -0.45 -3.96
N ARG A 80 -2.81 -0.92 -3.60
CA ARG A 80 -1.60 -0.08 -3.66
C ARG A 80 -1.23 0.28 -5.10
N GLY A 81 -0.53 1.40 -5.25
CA GLY A 81 -0.22 1.98 -6.57
C GLY A 81 -1.38 2.72 -7.23
N ARG A 82 -2.64 2.47 -6.85
CA ARG A 82 -3.83 3.04 -7.53
C ARG A 82 -3.96 4.55 -7.36
N LEU A 83 -3.71 5.04 -6.15
CA LEU A 83 -3.74 6.48 -5.85
C LEU A 83 -2.57 7.23 -6.51
N ALA A 84 -1.40 6.60 -6.65
CA ALA A 84 -0.26 7.20 -7.33
C ALA A 84 -0.55 7.39 -8.83
N ALA A 85 -1.18 6.40 -9.48
CA ALA A 85 -1.65 6.51 -10.85
C ALA A 85 -2.74 7.61 -10.99
N SER A 86 -3.73 7.64 -10.09
CA SER A 86 -4.80 8.64 -10.12
C SER A 86 -4.32 10.09 -9.95
N TYR A 87 -3.31 10.33 -9.11
CA TYR A 87 -2.77 11.67 -8.85
C TYR A 87 -1.87 12.15 -10.00
N ARG A 88 -1.16 11.24 -10.67
CA ARG A 88 -0.36 11.54 -11.88
C ARG A 88 -1.23 11.70 -13.13
N GLY A 89 -2.36 11.00 -13.20
CA GLY A 89 -3.32 11.03 -14.31
C GLY A 89 -4.33 12.20 -14.31
N GLY A 90 -4.18 13.20 -13.44
CA GLY A 90 -4.93 14.45 -13.57
C GLY A 90 -6.44 14.37 -13.31
N VAL A 91 -6.93 13.50 -12.42
CA VAL A 91 -8.31 13.59 -11.90
C VAL A 91 -8.27 14.11 -10.47
N GLY A 92 -8.31 15.42 -10.32
CA GLY A 92 -8.41 16.09 -9.03
C GLY A 92 -9.76 15.80 -8.37
N VAL A 93 -9.88 14.74 -7.59
CA VAL A 93 -11.01 14.53 -6.68
C VAL A 93 -10.61 15.07 -5.31
N GLY A 94 -10.65 16.40 -5.17
CA GLY A 94 -10.56 17.04 -3.87
C GLY A 94 -11.81 16.73 -3.04
N PRO A 95 -11.73 16.64 -1.70
CA PRO A 95 -12.91 16.56 -0.86
C PRO A 95 -13.67 17.88 -1.00
N GLY A 96 -14.85 17.82 -1.62
CA GLY A 96 -15.77 18.95 -1.74
C GLY A 96 -16.31 19.36 -0.39
N ILE A 97 -15.54 20.16 0.36
CA ILE A 97 -16.09 21.01 1.42
C ILE A 97 -16.64 22.24 0.71
N ARG A 98 -17.97 22.36 0.64
CA ARG A 98 -18.67 23.56 0.14
C ARG A 98 -18.32 24.76 1.05
N GLY A 99 -17.23 25.44 0.73
CA GLY A 99 -16.85 26.73 1.27
C GLY A 99 -17.38 27.85 0.38
N ARG A 100 -18.36 28.57 0.91
CA ARG A 100 -18.98 29.81 0.44
C ARG A 100 -17.98 30.76 -0.26
N MET A 101 -18.31 31.18 -1.49
CA MET A 101 -17.61 32.22 -2.25
C MET A 101 -17.33 33.46 -1.38
N GLY A 102 -16.05 33.76 -1.16
CA GLY A 102 -15.55 35.07 -0.75
C GLY A 102 -14.59 35.53 -1.82
N GLY A 103 -14.95 36.60 -2.53
CA GLY A 103 -14.21 37.09 -3.69
C GLY A 103 -12.81 37.59 -3.35
N MET A 104 -11.91 37.42 -4.31
CA MET A 104 -10.76 38.30 -4.47
C MET A 104 -10.81 38.81 -5.90
N MET A 105 -11.33 40.02 -6.05
CA MET A 105 -11.39 40.76 -7.30
C MET A 105 -10.03 41.42 -7.50
N CYS A 106 -9.22 40.94 -8.43
CA CYS A 106 -8.02 41.63 -8.87
C CYS A 106 -8.38 42.54 -10.07
N CYS A 107 -8.46 43.84 -9.81
CA CYS A 107 -8.57 44.87 -10.84
C CYS A 107 -7.24 45.03 -11.57
N THR A 108 -7.26 45.10 -12.90
CA THR A 108 -6.28 45.88 -13.68
C THR A 108 -7.01 46.69 -14.75
N PRO A 109 -6.66 47.99 -14.94
CA PRO A 109 -7.26 48.83 -15.96
C PRO A 109 -6.51 48.70 -17.30
N SER A 110 -7.29 48.73 -18.39
CA SER A 110 -6.96 49.17 -19.76
C SER A 110 -5.53 48.95 -20.31
N PHE A 111 -5.40 48.05 -21.27
CA PHE A 111 -4.89 48.25 -22.65
C PHE A 111 -4.38 46.92 -23.24
N GLY A 112 -4.91 46.55 -24.41
CA GLY A 112 -4.29 45.56 -25.32
C GLY A 112 -4.75 44.11 -25.13
N LEU A 113 -5.65 43.67 -26.00
CA LEU A 113 -5.94 42.26 -26.23
C LEU A 113 -4.72 41.61 -26.93
N VAL A 114 -3.77 41.07 -26.16
CA VAL A 114 -2.75 40.18 -26.71
C VAL A 114 -3.38 38.80 -26.80
N LEU A 115 -3.78 38.41 -28.01
CA LEU A 115 -4.14 37.05 -28.33
C LEU A 115 -2.82 36.24 -28.35
N CYS A 116 -2.36 35.81 -27.18
CA CYS A 116 -1.33 34.78 -27.11
C CYS A 116 -1.93 33.52 -27.75
N ARG A 117 -1.48 33.22 -28.97
CA ARG A 117 -1.73 31.96 -29.64
C ARG A 117 -0.98 30.88 -28.84
N GLY A 118 -1.61 30.40 -27.78
CA GLY A 118 -1.14 29.26 -27.00
C GLY A 118 -1.13 28.05 -27.93
N GLY A 119 0.04 27.65 -28.38
CA GLY A 119 0.22 26.40 -29.12
C GLY A 119 -0.31 25.26 -28.26
N ALA A 120 -1.31 24.55 -28.78
CA ALA A 120 -1.72 23.26 -28.27
C ALA A 120 -0.60 22.24 -28.57
N GLY A 121 0.49 22.34 -27.83
CA GLY A 121 1.50 21.29 -27.69
C GLY A 121 1.31 20.65 -26.32
N GLY A 122 0.15 20.02 -26.12
CA GLY A 122 0.02 19.08 -25.02
C GLY A 122 0.86 17.87 -25.41
N GLU A 123 2.05 17.75 -24.82
CA GLU A 123 2.72 16.45 -24.77
C GLU A 123 1.73 15.52 -24.09
N GLU A 124 1.22 14.52 -24.82
CA GLU A 124 0.38 13.47 -24.25
C GLU A 124 1.25 12.73 -23.23
N VAL A 125 1.26 13.21 -22.00
CA VAL A 125 1.86 12.51 -20.88
C VAL A 125 1.11 11.18 -20.79
N PRO A 126 1.78 10.03 -21.01
CA PRO A 126 1.11 8.75 -20.95
C PRO A 126 0.38 8.67 -19.61
N THR A 127 -0.93 8.42 -19.64
CA THR A 127 -1.64 8.06 -18.41
C THR A 127 -0.99 6.78 -17.94
N GLU A 128 -0.14 6.87 -16.91
CA GLU A 128 0.51 5.71 -16.31
C GLU A 128 -0.60 4.75 -15.86
N GLU A 129 -0.78 3.71 -16.66
CA GLU A 129 -1.80 2.69 -16.45
C GLU A 129 -1.54 2.02 -15.10
N TRP A 130 -2.59 1.88 -14.30
CA TRP A 130 -2.44 1.25 -13.00
C TRP A 130 -2.32 -0.26 -13.18
N TYR A 131 -1.16 -0.80 -12.82
CA TYR A 131 -0.93 -2.23 -12.74
C TYR A 131 -1.19 -2.72 -11.30
N PRO A 132 -2.13 -3.66 -11.10
CA PRO A 132 -2.36 -4.26 -9.80
C PRO A 132 -1.14 -5.08 -9.33
N PRO A 133 -0.96 -5.24 -8.00
CA PRO A 133 0.08 -6.10 -7.46
C PRO A 133 -0.33 -7.56 -7.59
N ASP A 134 -0.08 -8.16 -8.74
CA ASP A 134 -0.54 -9.51 -9.08
C ASP A 134 0.34 -10.63 -8.51
N GLU A 135 1.55 -10.29 -8.12
CA GLU A 135 2.52 -11.24 -7.56
C GLU A 135 2.32 -11.53 -6.07
N ASP A 136 1.40 -10.81 -5.42
CA ASP A 136 1.04 -10.95 -4.02
C ASP A 136 0.28 -12.26 -3.74
N VAL A 137 0.57 -12.86 -2.59
CA VAL A 137 -0.03 -14.15 -2.18
C VAL A 137 -0.57 -14.05 -0.76
N PHE A 138 -1.76 -14.60 -0.51
CA PHE A 138 -2.35 -14.71 0.82
C PHE A 138 -2.57 -16.16 1.21
N MET A 139 -1.85 -16.60 2.25
CA MET A 139 -1.95 -17.93 2.84
C MET A 139 -2.74 -17.86 4.15
N SER A 140 -3.82 -18.64 4.20
CA SER A 140 -4.72 -18.73 5.34
C SER A 140 -4.55 -20.09 6.02
N TYR A 141 -4.21 -20.08 7.31
CA TYR A 141 -4.01 -21.29 8.10
C TYR A 141 -5.12 -21.41 9.15
N THR A 142 -6.14 -22.21 8.87
CA THR A 142 -7.38 -22.30 9.66
C THR A 142 -7.14 -22.63 11.14
N ARG A 143 -6.15 -23.47 11.43
CA ARG A 143 -5.79 -23.91 12.79
C ARG A 143 -4.59 -23.16 13.37
N GLY A 144 -3.96 -22.25 12.63
CA GLY A 144 -2.79 -21.51 13.10
C GLY A 144 -3.17 -20.42 14.10
N GLY A 145 -2.50 -20.42 15.25
CA GLY A 145 -2.50 -19.35 16.23
C GLY A 145 -1.24 -18.49 16.15
N HIS A 146 -1.05 -17.60 17.13
CA HIS A 146 -0.03 -16.56 17.07
C HIS A 146 1.40 -17.11 16.94
N VAL A 147 1.71 -18.18 17.69
CA VAL A 147 3.07 -18.74 17.81
C VAL A 147 3.29 -20.01 16.98
N ASP A 148 2.23 -20.63 16.46
CA ASP A 148 2.27 -21.94 15.80
C ASP A 148 1.77 -21.91 14.35
N THR A 149 1.49 -20.72 13.80
CA THR A 149 1.15 -20.57 12.37
C THR A 149 2.22 -21.16 11.45
N CYS A 150 3.50 -21.01 11.80
CA CYS A 150 4.63 -21.57 11.06
C CYS A 150 4.70 -23.11 11.05
N THR A 151 3.96 -23.78 11.93
CA THR A 151 3.92 -25.24 12.01
C THR A 151 2.77 -25.84 11.20
N GLN A 152 1.90 -25.00 10.63
CA GLN A 152 0.71 -25.45 9.92
C GLN A 152 1.08 -26.10 8.58
N PRO A 153 0.35 -27.15 8.16
CA PRO A 153 0.58 -27.78 6.86
C PRO A 153 0.55 -26.76 5.71
N GLY A 154 1.53 -26.85 4.82
CA GLY A 154 1.67 -25.95 3.67
C GLY A 154 2.41 -24.63 3.95
N TYR A 155 2.76 -24.32 5.20
CA TYR A 155 3.48 -23.09 5.53
C TYR A 155 4.85 -23.01 4.86
N TRP A 156 5.74 -23.94 5.16
CA TRP A 156 7.10 -23.93 4.61
C TRP A 156 7.15 -24.07 3.08
N PRO A 157 6.33 -24.93 2.43
CA PRO A 157 6.22 -24.92 0.97
C PRO A 157 5.82 -23.57 0.38
N ALA A 158 4.93 -22.81 1.03
CA ALA A 158 4.54 -21.49 0.54
C ALA A 158 5.69 -20.48 0.65
N ILE A 159 6.46 -20.52 1.75
CA ILE A 159 7.66 -19.69 1.94
C ILE A 159 8.70 -20.00 0.87
N GLU A 160 9.02 -21.28 0.66
CA GLU A 160 9.98 -21.73 -0.33
C GLU A 160 9.58 -21.29 -1.75
N ASN A 161 8.33 -21.53 -2.14
CA ASN A 161 7.80 -21.13 -3.44
C ASN A 161 7.91 -19.62 -3.65
N PHE A 162 7.59 -18.82 -2.63
CA PHE A 162 7.67 -17.36 -2.70
C PHE A 162 9.11 -16.86 -2.82
N ILE A 163 10.04 -17.44 -2.05
CA ILE A 163 11.47 -17.10 -2.12
C ILE A 163 12.03 -17.44 -3.50
N ASN A 164 11.79 -18.66 -3.98
CA ASN A 164 12.28 -19.10 -5.29
C ASN A 164 11.75 -18.21 -6.42
N LYS A 165 10.47 -17.83 -6.36
CA LYS A 165 9.84 -16.92 -7.32
C LYS A 165 10.47 -15.52 -7.30
N THR A 166 10.62 -14.92 -6.12
CA THR A 166 11.09 -13.53 -5.97
C THR A 166 12.57 -13.38 -6.26
N VAL A 167 13.43 -14.31 -5.81
CA VAL A 167 14.88 -14.27 -6.04
C VAL A 167 15.26 -14.61 -7.49
N SER A 168 14.53 -15.51 -8.14
CA SER A 168 14.77 -15.81 -9.56
C SER A 168 14.44 -14.63 -10.47
N SER A 169 13.42 -13.83 -10.09
CA SER A 169 13.01 -12.64 -10.84
C SER A 169 14.04 -11.50 -10.76
N SER A 170 14.76 -11.35 -9.64
CA SER A 170 15.78 -10.30 -9.48
C SER A 170 17.07 -10.60 -10.27
N THR A 171 17.51 -11.86 -10.28
CA THR A 171 18.76 -12.27 -10.97
C THR A 171 18.69 -12.10 -12.50
N SER A 172 17.48 -12.17 -13.08
CA SER A 172 17.28 -12.04 -14.53
C SER A 172 17.43 -10.59 -15.03
N GLY A 173 17.23 -9.58 -14.17
CA GLY A 173 17.38 -8.17 -14.52
C GLY A 173 18.83 -7.68 -14.48
N ASP A 174 19.64 -8.18 -13.54
CA ASP A 174 21.03 -7.72 -13.36
C ASP A 174 21.97 -8.19 -14.48
N ASN A 175 21.68 -9.33 -15.13
CA ASN A 175 22.48 -9.85 -16.24
C ASN A 175 22.30 -9.09 -17.57
N GLN A 176 21.39 -8.12 -17.66
CA GLN A 176 21.13 -7.35 -18.87
C GLN A 176 21.89 -6.01 -18.95
N LEU A 177 22.61 -5.61 -17.89
CA LEU A 177 23.38 -4.35 -17.80
C LEU A 177 24.90 -4.51 -17.96
N MET A 178 25.40 -5.72 -18.25
CA MET A 178 26.82 -6.01 -18.49
C MET A 178 27.18 -6.37 -19.96
N ARG A 179 26.38 -5.93 -20.94
CA ARG A 179 26.70 -6.06 -22.37
C ARG A 179 26.67 -4.73 -23.09
#